data_AF-A4A946-F1
#
_entry.id   AF-A4A946-F1
#
_cell.length_a   1.000
_cell.length_b   1.000
_cell.length_c   1.000
_cell.angle_alpha   90.00
_cell.angle_beta   90.00
_cell.angle_gamma   90.00
#
_symmetry.space_group_name_H-M   'P 1'
#
loop_
_entity.id
_entity.type
_entity.pdbx_description
1 polymer ?
#
loop_
_entity_poly.entity_id
_entity_poly.type
_entity_poly.pdbx_seq_one_letter_code
_entity_poly.pdbx_strand_id
1 'polypeptide(L)'
;MNASNKAQPAKYFSTAIAAAIATAAMSFSGVAVSDTTNSATEYRWEVDMRGKPPFKRERVAVESVDIASMEISDVNVSDVATETVWEREFTGRPPFNRRQVELPVVDAASMEIVEEAPKSTTFRGRPPFKRHR
;
A
#
# COMPACT_ATOMS: atom_id res chain seq x y z
N MET A 1 74.03 -31.56 -49.61
CA MET A 1 74.26 -30.11 -49.44
C MET A 1 73.24 -29.37 -50.29
N ASN A 2 72.48 -28.46 -49.66
CA ASN A 2 71.89 -27.22 -50.21
C ASN A 2 70.78 -27.38 -51.29
N ALA A 3 69.66 -26.66 -51.29
CA ALA A 3 69.15 -25.58 -50.44
C ALA A 3 67.62 -25.45 -50.60
N SER A 4 66.98 -24.96 -49.54
CA SER A 4 66.00 -23.86 -49.53
C SER A 4 65.02 -23.69 -50.71
N ASN A 5 63.71 -23.83 -50.43
CA ASN A 5 62.74 -22.80 -50.81
C ASN A 5 61.63 -22.69 -49.76
N LYS A 6 61.49 -21.49 -49.20
CA LYS A 6 60.48 -21.05 -48.24
C LYS A 6 59.56 -20.08 -48.95
N ALA A 7 58.26 -20.34 -48.97
CA ALA A 7 57.24 -19.35 -49.33
C ALA A 7 56.07 -19.45 -48.34
N GLN A 8 55.66 -18.28 -47.83
CA GLN A 8 54.79 -18.05 -46.67
C GLN A 8 53.30 -18.19 -47.03
N PRO A 9 52.41 -18.53 -46.07
CA PRO A 9 51.01 -18.15 -46.18
C PRO A 9 50.59 -17.04 -45.19
N ALA A 10 50.06 -15.97 -45.79
CA ALA A 10 48.92 -15.14 -45.41
C ALA A 10 48.68 -14.78 -43.92
N LYS A 11 48.88 -13.48 -43.60
CA LYS A 11 48.35 -12.82 -42.39
C LYS A 11 47.11 -11.98 -42.74
N TYR A 12 45.94 -12.59 -42.93
CA TYR A 12 44.69 -11.83 -43.13
C TYR A 12 43.46 -12.58 -42.61
N PHE A 13 43.46 -13.02 -41.34
CA PHE A 13 42.27 -13.62 -40.73
C PHE A 13 42.17 -13.32 -39.22
N SER A 14 42.31 -12.07 -38.79
CA SER A 14 42.14 -11.74 -37.35
C SER A 14 41.36 -10.47 -37.01
N THR A 15 40.82 -9.73 -37.98
CA THR A 15 40.17 -8.44 -37.70
C THR A 15 38.64 -8.46 -37.76
N ALA A 16 38.01 -9.59 -38.08
CA ALA A 16 36.55 -9.68 -38.17
C ALA A 16 35.85 -10.14 -36.87
N ILE A 17 36.57 -10.78 -35.94
CA ILE A 17 35.97 -11.33 -34.71
C ILE A 17 35.87 -10.26 -33.60
N ALA A 18 36.75 -9.25 -33.59
CA ALA A 18 36.75 -8.21 -32.56
C ALA A 18 35.57 -7.23 -32.67
N ALA A 19 35.03 -7.01 -33.87
CA ALA A 19 33.92 -6.09 -34.10
C ALA A 19 32.53 -6.67 -33.75
N ALA A 20 32.40 -7.99 -33.66
CA ALA A 20 31.14 -8.66 -33.30
C ALA A 20 30.91 -8.73 -31.77
N ILE A 21 31.97 -8.61 -30.96
CA ILE A 21 31.90 -8.68 -29.50
C ILE A 21 31.55 -7.30 -28.88
N ALA A 22 31.85 -6.20 -29.58
CA ALA A 22 31.61 -4.84 -29.07
C ALA A 22 30.15 -4.35 -29.18
N THR A 23 29.30 -5.00 -29.99
CA THR A 23 27.92 -4.54 -30.26
C THR A 23 26.84 -5.32 -29.51
N ALA A 24 27.21 -6.30 -28.67
CA ALA A 24 26.28 -7.05 -27.82
C ALA A 24 26.19 -6.51 -26.37
N ALA A 25 26.87 -5.40 -26.06
CA ALA A 25 27.00 -4.87 -24.71
C ALA A 25 26.02 -3.73 -24.35
N MET A 26 24.95 -3.50 -25.13
CA MET A 26 24.04 -2.34 -24.97
C MET A 26 22.57 -2.73 -24.74
N SER A 27 22.26 -3.95 -24.29
CA SER A 27 20.87 -4.38 -24.16
C SER A 27 20.56 -5.16 -22.89
N PHE A 28 20.96 -4.66 -21.72
CA PHE A 28 20.31 -5.01 -20.46
C PHE A 28 20.43 -3.86 -19.45
N SER A 29 19.61 -2.82 -19.63
CA SER A 29 19.30 -1.85 -18.59
C SER A 29 17.82 -1.94 -18.24
N GLY A 30 17.37 -3.15 -17.91
CA GLY A 30 16.16 -3.33 -17.12
C GLY A 30 16.55 -3.17 -15.66
N VAL A 31 16.35 -1.98 -15.09
CA VAL A 31 16.27 -1.86 -13.63
C VAL A 31 15.05 -2.68 -13.24
N ALA A 32 15.28 -3.89 -12.73
CA ALA A 32 14.27 -4.55 -11.93
C ALA A 32 14.11 -3.68 -10.68
N VAL A 33 13.06 -2.86 -10.66
CA VAL A 33 12.53 -2.33 -9.41
C VAL A 33 12.00 -3.56 -8.68
N SER A 34 12.87 -4.17 -7.86
CA SER A 34 12.42 -5.07 -6.82
C SER A 34 11.66 -4.17 -5.85
N ASP A 35 10.33 -4.16 -5.97
CA ASP A 35 9.45 -3.67 -4.93
C ASP A 35 9.70 -4.56 -3.71
N THR A 36 10.73 -4.17 -2.96
CA THR A 36 11.15 -4.85 -1.75
C THR A 36 10.22 -4.34 -0.68
N THR A 37 8.93 -4.67 -0.79
CA THR A 37 8.03 -4.63 0.35
C THR A 37 8.69 -5.52 1.39
N ASN A 38 9.23 -4.89 2.44
CA ASN A 38 9.73 -5.57 3.63
C ASN A 38 8.54 -6.23 4.34
N SER A 39 7.99 -7.28 3.73
CA SER A 39 6.95 -8.09 4.30
C SER A 39 7.64 -9.12 5.20
N ALA A 40 7.33 -9.07 6.48
CA ALA A 40 7.81 -10.06 7.43
C ALA A 40 6.68 -11.05 7.70
N THR A 41 6.97 -12.35 7.62
CA THR A 41 5.99 -13.37 8.02
C THR A 41 6.04 -13.55 9.53
N GLU A 42 4.95 -13.20 10.21
CA GLU A 42 4.80 -13.35 11.66
C GLU A 42 3.82 -14.50 11.97
N TYR A 43 4.09 -15.23 13.05
CA TYR A 43 3.19 -16.30 13.50
C TYR A 43 2.33 -15.81 14.66
N ARG A 44 1.01 -15.81 14.47
CA ARG A 44 0.04 -15.47 15.50
C ARG A 44 -0.67 -16.72 16.00
N TRP A 45 -0.94 -16.77 17.30
CA TRP A 45 -1.85 -17.75 17.89
C TRP A 45 -3.30 -17.29 17.71
N GLU A 46 -4.05 -18.02 16.89
CA GLU A 46 -5.50 -17.87 16.78
C GLU A 46 -6.20 -18.92 17.64
N VAL A 47 -7.36 -18.55 18.18
CA VAL A 47 -8.13 -19.40 19.11
C VAL A 47 -9.48 -19.69 18.48
N ASP A 48 -9.78 -20.97 18.24
CA ASP A 48 -11.11 -21.39 17.79
C ASP A 48 -12.07 -21.39 18.99
N MET A 49 -12.94 -20.39 19.05
CA MET A 49 -13.90 -20.20 20.16
C MET A 49 -15.14 -21.11 20.05
N ARG A 50 -15.16 -22.06 19.11
CA ARG A 50 -16.27 -23.01 18.99
C ARG A 50 -16.25 -24.04 20.11
N GLY A 51 -17.41 -24.28 20.72
CA GLY A 51 -17.62 -25.31 21.73
C GLY A 51 -17.45 -24.82 23.18
N LYS A 52 -17.21 -25.76 24.10
CA LYS A 52 -16.98 -25.47 25.52
C LYS A 52 -15.47 -25.35 25.77
N PRO A 53 -15.03 -24.45 26.68
CA PRO A 53 -13.62 -24.34 27.05
C PRO A 53 -13.05 -25.68 27.55
N PRO A 54 -11.75 -25.95 27.34
CA PRO A 54 -10.72 -25.09 26.77
C PRO A 54 -10.71 -25.06 25.23
N PHE A 55 -10.46 -23.90 24.66
CA PHE A 55 -10.47 -23.67 23.22
C PHE A 55 -9.20 -24.17 22.53
N LYS A 56 -9.36 -24.64 21.29
CA LYS A 56 -8.23 -25.05 20.44
C LYS A 56 -7.47 -23.82 19.95
N ARG A 57 -6.16 -23.95 19.78
CA ARG A 57 -5.27 -22.89 19.30
C ARG A 57 -4.47 -23.36 18.09
N GLU A 58 -4.34 -22.49 17.10
CA GLU A 58 -3.58 -22.74 15.88
C GLU A 58 -2.56 -21.62 15.65
N ARG A 59 -1.38 -21.95 15.11
CA ARG A 59 -0.41 -20.96 14.65
C ARG A 59 -0.69 -20.66 13.19
N VAL A 60 -1.09 -19.43 12.91
CA VAL A 60 -1.34 -18.95 11.55
C VAL A 60 -0.22 -17.99 11.17
N ALA A 61 0.34 -18.19 9.98
CA ALA A 61 1.30 -17.28 9.38
C ALA A 61 0.54 -16.07 8.82
N VAL A 62 0.90 -14.89 9.28
CA VAL A 62 0.31 -13.61 8.87
C VAL A 62 1.43 -12.76 8.32
N GLU A 63 1.22 -12.19 7.13
CA GLU A 63 2.15 -11.24 6.54
C GLU A 63 1.98 -9.89 7.25
N SER A 64 3.05 -9.41 7.89
CA SER A 64 3.11 -8.06 8.43
C SER A 64 3.81 -7.14 7.43
N VAL A 65 3.30 -5.92 7.34
CA VAL A 65 3.84 -4.86 6.47
C VAL A 65 4.33 -3.74 7.38
N ASP A 66 5.56 -3.28 7.14
CA ASP A 66 6.11 -2.13 7.85
C ASP A 66 5.43 -0.83 7.39
N ILE A 67 4.70 -0.20 8.31
CA ILE A 67 3.95 1.04 8.05
C ILE A 67 4.89 2.25 8.02
N ALA A 68 6.08 2.16 8.64
CA ALA A 68 7.00 3.31 8.71
C ALA A 68 7.66 3.63 7.36
N SER A 69 7.83 2.62 6.50
CA SER A 69 8.36 2.74 5.14
C SER A 69 7.29 2.82 4.07
N MET A 70 6.01 2.70 4.44
CA MET A 70 4.89 2.89 3.53
C MET A 70 4.72 4.39 3.26
N GLU A 71 5.34 4.87 2.20
CA GLU A 71 4.90 6.12 1.58
C GLU A 71 3.46 5.91 1.15
N ILE A 72 2.53 6.54 1.88
CA ILE A 72 1.17 6.75 1.38
C ILE A 72 1.38 7.61 0.14
N SER A 73 1.51 6.98 -1.02
CA SER A 73 1.22 7.67 -2.26
C SER A 73 -0.21 8.14 -2.07
N ASP A 74 -0.34 9.46 -1.88
CA ASP A 74 -1.61 10.13 -1.76
C ASP A 74 -2.54 9.49 -2.79
N VAL A 75 -3.59 8.82 -2.31
CA VAL A 75 -4.71 8.41 -3.16
C VAL A 75 -5.06 9.65 -3.95
N ASN A 76 -4.67 9.70 -5.23
CA ASN A 76 -4.63 10.89 -6.08
C ASN A 76 -5.66 11.94 -5.64
N VAL A 77 -5.29 12.80 -4.69
CA VAL A 77 -6.21 13.79 -4.11
C VAL A 77 -6.55 14.83 -5.18
N SER A 78 -5.77 14.87 -6.26
CA SER A 78 -6.05 15.64 -7.47
C SER A 78 -7.36 15.27 -8.17
N ASP A 79 -7.87 14.05 -7.98
CA ASP A 79 -9.04 13.56 -8.74
C ASP A 79 -10.32 13.52 -7.89
N VAL A 80 -10.19 13.76 -6.58
CA VAL A 80 -11.34 13.82 -5.67
C VAL A 80 -11.87 15.25 -5.68
N ALA A 81 -13.10 15.44 -6.16
CA ALA A 81 -13.76 16.74 -6.12
C ALA A 81 -13.81 17.25 -4.67
N THR A 82 -13.28 18.46 -4.42
CA THR A 82 -13.33 19.10 -3.10
C THR A 82 -14.37 20.22 -3.08
N GLU A 83 -15.04 20.41 -1.95
CA GLU A 83 -15.98 21.52 -1.73
C GLU A 83 -15.56 22.33 -0.50
N THR A 84 -15.65 23.66 -0.60
CA THR A 84 -15.34 24.58 0.51
C THR A 84 -16.52 24.70 1.46
N VAL A 85 -16.35 24.25 2.71
CA VAL A 85 -17.39 24.28 3.76
C VAL A 85 -16.97 25.21 4.89
N TRP A 86 -17.94 25.90 5.50
CA TRP A 86 -17.72 26.72 6.70
C TRP A 86 -17.74 25.86 7.97
N GLU A 87 -16.57 25.58 8.53
CA GLU A 87 -16.42 24.95 9.84
C GLU A 87 -16.56 26.00 10.95
N ARG A 88 -17.24 25.64 12.05
CA ARG A 88 -17.37 26.50 13.23
C ARG A 88 -16.51 25.95 14.37
N GLU A 89 -15.66 26.79 14.93
CA GLU A 89 -14.83 26.43 16.08
C GLU A 89 -15.62 26.66 17.38
N PHE A 90 -15.98 25.59 18.09
CA PHE A 90 -16.78 25.65 19.33
C PHE A 90 -15.94 25.99 20.58
N THR A 91 -15.02 26.94 20.46
CA THR A 91 -14.16 27.38 21.56
C THR A 91 -14.59 28.76 22.07
N GLY A 92 -14.56 28.95 23.40
CA GLY A 92 -14.90 30.23 24.04
C GLY A 92 -16.40 30.49 24.25
N ARG A 93 -16.77 31.76 24.47
CA ARG A 93 -18.16 32.20 24.60
C ARG A 93 -18.72 32.53 23.22
N PRO A 94 -20.02 32.26 22.95
CA PRO A 94 -20.65 32.67 21.70
C PRO A 94 -20.56 34.18 21.47
N PRO A 95 -20.49 34.66 20.22
CA PRO A 95 -20.55 33.90 18.96
C PRO A 95 -19.22 33.24 18.57
N PHE A 96 -19.31 32.06 17.96
CA PHE A 96 -18.16 31.24 17.60
C PHE A 96 -17.51 31.67 16.29
N ASN A 97 -16.18 31.55 16.22
CA ASN A 97 -15.41 31.78 15.01
C ASN A 97 -15.73 30.73 13.94
N ARG A 98 -15.61 31.14 12.67
CA ARG A 98 -15.84 30.26 11.52
C ARG A 98 -14.67 30.38 10.56
N ARG A 99 -14.24 29.25 10.00
CA ARG A 99 -13.18 29.18 8.99
C ARG A 99 -13.65 28.36 7.78
N GLN A 100 -13.07 28.62 6.63
CA GLN A 100 -13.32 27.84 5.42
C GLN A 100 -12.36 26.64 5.40
N VAL A 101 -12.90 25.45 5.12
CA VAL A 101 -12.14 24.20 5.01
C VAL A 101 -12.57 23.50 3.73
N GLU A 102 -11.61 23.00 2.97
CA GLU A 102 -11.86 22.19 1.78
C GLU A 102 -12.02 20.72 2.21
N LEU A 103 -13.16 20.11 1.86
CA LEU A 103 -13.47 18.73 2.19
C LEU A 103 -13.65 17.91 0.91
N PRO A 104 -13.15 16.66 0.86
CA PRO A 104 -13.38 15.76 -0.26
C PRO A 104 -14.85 15.36 -0.33
N VAL A 105 -15.41 15.41 -1.54
CA VAL A 105 -16.78 14.99 -1.84
C VAL A 105 -16.72 13.56 -2.41
N VAL A 106 -17.43 12.65 -1.74
CA VAL A 106 -17.60 11.26 -2.19
C VAL A 106 -19.06 11.08 -2.59
N ASP A 107 -19.31 10.53 -3.78
CA ASP A 107 -20.67 10.20 -4.22
C ASP A 107 -21.25 9.08 -3.34
N ALA A 108 -22.40 9.34 -2.72
CA ALA A 108 -23.08 8.35 -1.89
C ALA A 108 -23.49 7.09 -2.69
N ALA A 109 -23.68 7.21 -4.00
CA ALA A 109 -24.03 6.07 -4.86
C ALA A 109 -22.86 5.10 -5.10
N SER A 110 -21.62 5.51 -4.88
CA SER A 110 -20.43 4.65 -5.05
C SER A 110 -20.03 3.91 -3.78
N MET A 111 -20.66 4.23 -2.64
CA MET A 111 -20.38 3.57 -1.37
C MET A 111 -21.25 2.32 -1.21
N GLU A 112 -20.63 1.13 -1.26
CA GLU A 112 -21.27 -0.11 -0.85
C GLU A 112 -21.46 -0.08 0.68
N ILE A 113 -22.70 0.06 1.14
CA ILE A 113 -23.04 0.06 2.56
C ILE A 113 -22.92 -1.37 3.08
N VAL A 114 -21.80 -1.67 3.74
CA VAL A 114 -21.72 -2.85 4.62
C VAL A 114 -22.52 -2.50 5.87
N GLU A 115 -23.77 -2.98 5.94
CA GLU A 115 -24.65 -2.78 7.10
C GLU A 115 -24.06 -3.48 8.34
N GLU A 116 -23.21 -2.79 9.11
CA GLU A 116 -22.96 -3.19 10.49
C GLU A 116 -24.20 -2.83 11.31
N ALA A 117 -24.92 -3.85 11.77
CA ALA A 117 -26.20 -3.71 12.45
C ALA A 117 -26.14 -2.63 13.55
N PRO A 118 -27.04 -1.63 13.53
CA PRO A 118 -27.04 -0.59 14.56
C PRO A 118 -27.36 -1.24 15.91
N LYS A 119 -26.42 -1.16 16.85
CA LYS A 119 -26.64 -1.51 18.26
C LYS A 119 -27.60 -0.48 18.86
N SER A 120 -28.89 -0.65 18.61
CA SER A 120 -29.94 0.15 19.23
C SER A 120 -29.96 -0.13 20.73
N THR A 121 -29.44 0.80 21.54
CA THR A 121 -29.65 0.77 22.98
C THR A 121 -31.04 1.32 23.24
N THR A 122 -32.04 0.43 23.20
CA THR A 122 -33.40 0.79 23.62
C THR A 122 -33.34 1.21 25.09
N PHE A 123 -33.48 2.51 25.38
CA PHE A 123 -33.53 3.03 26.74
C PHE A 123 -34.78 2.49 27.45
N ARG A 124 -34.60 1.48 28.30
CA ARG A 124 -35.66 0.87 29.11
C ARG A 124 -35.53 1.36 30.55
N GLY A 125 -36.05 2.55 30.83
CA GLY A 125 -36.06 3.12 32.18
C GLY A 125 -37.20 4.12 32.38
N ARG A 126 -37.76 4.15 33.60
CA ARG A 126 -38.62 5.27 34.01
C ARG A 126 -37.75 6.52 34.13
N PRO A 127 -38.20 7.69 33.64
CA PRO A 127 -37.42 8.93 33.72
C PRO A 127 -37.00 9.23 35.16
N PRO A 128 -35.78 9.73 35.39
CA PRO A 128 -35.15 9.80 36.71
C PRO A 128 -35.77 10.83 37.67
N PHE A 129 -36.83 11.55 37.28
CA PHE A 129 -37.49 12.52 38.15
C PHE A 129 -39.01 12.33 38.20
N LYS A 130 -39.56 12.57 39.40
CA LYS A 130 -41.00 12.59 39.64
C LYS A 130 -41.59 13.82 38.96
N ARG A 131 -42.53 13.61 38.04
CA ARG A 131 -43.40 14.68 37.55
C ARG A 131 -44.41 14.98 38.65
N HIS A 132 -44.24 16.09 39.36
CA HIS A 132 -45.27 16.60 40.28
C HIS A 132 -46.52 16.93 39.45
N ARG A 133 -47.69 16.52 39.95
CA ARG A 133 -48.99 16.77 39.33
C ARG A 133 -49.70 17.88 40.10
#